data_AF-A0A5K7Z8H9-F1
#
_entry.id   AF-A0A5K7Z8H9-F1
#
_cell.length_a   1.000
_cell.length_b   1.000
_cell.length_c   1.000
_cell.angle_alpha   90.00
_cell.angle_beta   90.00
_cell.angle_gamma   90.00
#
_symmetry.space_group_name_H-M   'P 1'
#
loop_
_entity.id
_entity.type
_entity.pdbx_description
1 polymer ?
#
loop_
_entity_poly.entity_id
_entity_poly.type
_entity_poly.pdbx_seq_one_letter_code
_entity_poly.pdbx_strand_id
1 'polypeptide(L)'
;MKRTFGFLVLFWVFSPLALSSAAEMSLITEEVASFNYTKNGKLTGVTTGVVREIARRLGVDCNIEVLPWARGYQRLRSEPNVALFTTARTPEREALFHWVGPLYVSSMAFYARSDDPRRIDSIDDAKQVNSIATYKDDSAEQILKSLGFTNLDSSNSPLSNVRKLASGRVDLWFFHSLIAPAVAREAGVEPRAIRAVHTYRKNYFYIAISKTTAPEVVREWQAALDAMKADGTFRWLTRKWLPEDSIMVSDGKTPGGRPFSLKAYTEDYPPSAYVENGKIKGLSVEIVQEILRRTGQPDTITIVPWARGYQLVLSDANTVLFSTTRLPQREDLFFWVGPLYRQRWGFYRWKGSGVSVADMEAARNVARIGTYHQDAKMQYLLAQGFDNLVPTNINITNVAHLERGNIDLWVSSDFNLDHLARQAGVSPDQLELAYAFHTVRNYIAFSKATSPHVVRLWQAVLEEMKSDGSYRRICKKYNYSPE
;
A
#
# COMPACT_ATOMS: atom_id res chain seq x y z
N MET A 1 -75.51 -22.13 5.30
CA MET A 1 -74.89 -20.85 4.90
C MET A 1 -73.37 -20.99 5.01
N LYS A 2 -72.69 -21.15 3.86
CA LYS A 2 -71.22 -21.27 3.79
C LYS A 2 -70.62 -19.86 3.82
N ARG A 3 -69.67 -19.60 4.72
CA ARG A 3 -68.86 -18.37 4.76
C ARG A 3 -67.51 -18.66 4.09
N THR A 4 -67.26 -18.03 2.96
CA THR A 4 -65.99 -18.08 2.23
C THR A 4 -65.10 -16.94 2.74
N PHE A 5 -63.94 -17.27 3.31
CA PHE A 5 -62.90 -16.31 3.67
C PHE A 5 -61.94 -16.16 2.48
N GLY A 6 -61.90 -14.99 1.84
CA GLY A 6 -60.95 -14.68 0.79
C GLY A 6 -59.63 -14.19 1.40
N PHE A 7 -58.54 -14.91 1.17
CA PHE A 7 -57.18 -14.46 1.47
C PHE A 7 -56.70 -13.56 0.32
N LEU A 8 -56.46 -12.27 0.61
CA LEU A 8 -55.72 -11.36 -0.27
C LEU A 8 -54.22 -11.64 -0.12
N VAL A 9 -53.59 -12.17 -1.17
CA VAL A 9 -52.13 -12.28 -1.28
C VAL A 9 -51.60 -10.97 -1.84
N LEU A 10 -50.99 -10.15 -0.98
CA LEU A 10 -50.32 -8.91 -1.37
C LEU A 10 -48.95 -9.26 -1.97
N PHE A 11 -48.81 -9.21 -3.29
CA PHE A 11 -47.51 -9.30 -3.96
C PHE A 11 -46.71 -8.02 -3.66
N TRP A 12 -45.70 -8.14 -2.80
CA TRP A 12 -44.65 -7.13 -2.67
C TRP A 12 -43.82 -7.13 -3.95
N VAL A 13 -44.12 -6.19 -4.85
CA VAL A 13 -43.22 -5.83 -5.95
C VAL A 13 -41.99 -5.18 -5.32
N PHE A 14 -40.90 -5.94 -5.23
CA PHE A 14 -39.59 -5.39 -4.95
C PHE A 14 -39.23 -4.41 -6.08
N SER A 15 -39.36 -3.11 -5.81
CA SER A 15 -38.77 -2.07 -6.66
C SER A 15 -37.24 -2.23 -6.64
N PRO A 16 -36.58 -2.44 -7.79
CA PRO A 16 -35.14 -2.30 -7.87
C PRO A 16 -34.80 -0.81 -7.92
N LEU A 17 -34.31 -0.26 -6.82
CA LEU A 17 -33.67 1.06 -6.75
C LEU A 17 -32.20 0.80 -6.33
N ALA A 18 -31.16 1.19 -7.06
CA ALA A 18 -31.05 1.96 -8.29
C ALA A 18 -29.86 1.41 -9.10
N LEU A 19 -30.00 1.35 -10.42
CA LEU A 19 -28.83 1.34 -11.30
C LEU A 19 -28.01 2.58 -10.98
N SER A 20 -26.75 2.40 -10.60
CA SER A 20 -25.78 3.49 -10.47
C SER A 20 -25.80 4.28 -11.76
N SER A 21 -26.33 5.51 -11.72
CA SER A 21 -26.11 6.49 -12.77
C SER A 21 -24.67 6.98 -12.61
N ALA A 22 -23.70 6.13 -12.96
CA ALA A 22 -22.38 6.60 -13.29
C ALA A 22 -22.53 7.45 -14.54
N ALA A 23 -22.94 8.72 -14.36
CA ALA A 23 -22.98 9.68 -15.44
C ALA A 23 -21.58 9.68 -16.07
N GLU A 24 -21.51 9.56 -17.39
CA GLU A 24 -20.23 9.53 -18.10
C GLU A 24 -19.47 10.82 -17.76
N MET A 25 -18.39 10.69 -16.97
CA MET A 25 -17.61 11.84 -16.52
C MET A 25 -16.50 12.11 -17.52
N SER A 26 -16.45 13.32 -18.07
CA SER A 26 -15.32 13.75 -18.90
C SER A 26 -14.16 14.17 -17.98
N LEU A 27 -13.12 13.34 -17.94
CA LEU A 27 -11.94 13.56 -17.11
C LEU A 27 -10.90 14.33 -17.91
N ILE A 28 -10.56 15.53 -17.45
CA ILE A 28 -9.63 16.41 -18.15
C ILE A 28 -8.52 16.91 -17.22
N THR A 29 -7.35 17.19 -17.80
CA THR A 29 -6.20 17.82 -17.12
C THR A 29 -5.41 18.69 -18.10
N GLU A 30 -4.50 19.49 -17.58
CA GLU A 30 -3.40 20.07 -18.36
C GLU A 30 -2.09 19.29 -18.16
N GLU A 31 -1.10 19.55 -19.02
CA GLU A 31 0.31 19.15 -18.79
C GLU A 31 0.90 20.04 -17.67
N VAL A 32 1.18 19.44 -16.52
CA VAL A 32 1.92 20.06 -15.42
C VAL A 32 3.13 19.20 -15.11
N ALA A 33 4.33 19.71 -15.39
CA ALA A 33 5.59 19.01 -15.14
C ALA A 33 5.61 18.39 -13.74
N SER A 34 5.97 17.11 -13.66
CA SER A 34 5.97 16.25 -12.46
C SER A 34 4.61 15.87 -11.85
N PHE A 35 3.52 16.64 -12.05
CA PHE A 35 2.20 16.36 -11.47
C PHE A 35 1.25 15.61 -12.41
N ASN A 36 1.16 16.01 -13.68
CA ASN A 36 0.43 15.36 -14.76
C ASN A 36 1.23 15.54 -16.05
N TYR A 37 1.91 14.50 -16.52
CA TYR A 37 2.74 14.62 -17.71
C TYR A 37 2.71 13.37 -18.57
N THR A 38 2.84 13.57 -19.88
CA THR A 38 2.88 12.45 -20.83
C THR A 38 4.31 11.91 -20.95
N LYS A 39 4.51 10.64 -20.59
CA LYS A 39 5.78 9.91 -20.80
C LYS A 39 5.52 8.69 -21.68
N ASN A 40 6.22 8.61 -22.82
CA ASN A 40 6.06 7.52 -23.81
C ASN A 40 4.60 7.35 -24.27
N GLY A 41 3.89 8.46 -24.54
CA GLY A 41 2.49 8.44 -24.96
C GLY A 41 1.47 8.09 -23.85
N LYS A 42 1.91 7.91 -22.60
CA LYS A 42 1.03 7.62 -21.46
C LYS A 42 1.05 8.77 -20.45
N LEU A 43 -0.13 9.35 -20.19
CA LEU A 43 -0.30 10.30 -19.10
C LEU A 43 0.05 9.62 -17.76
N THR A 44 0.95 10.22 -17.02
CA THR A 44 1.41 9.77 -15.70
C THR A 44 1.53 10.96 -14.75
N GLY A 45 1.84 10.70 -13.49
CA GLY A 45 1.95 11.72 -12.46
C GLY A 45 0.98 11.50 -11.29
N VAL A 46 1.21 12.28 -10.23
CA VAL A 46 0.62 12.10 -8.90
C VAL A 46 -0.89 11.99 -8.94
N THR A 47 -1.51 13.02 -9.49
CA THR A 47 -2.96 13.22 -9.47
C THR A 47 -3.66 12.38 -10.52
N THR A 48 -2.98 12.07 -11.62
CA THR A 48 -3.45 11.11 -12.63
C THR A 48 -3.68 9.74 -12.01
N GLY A 49 -2.74 9.23 -11.19
CA GLY A 49 -2.90 7.95 -10.50
C GLY A 49 -4.09 7.93 -9.56
N VAL A 50 -4.32 9.02 -8.82
CA VAL A 50 -5.45 9.17 -7.91
C VAL A 50 -6.78 9.17 -8.65
N VAL A 51 -6.91 9.97 -9.71
CA VAL A 51 -8.16 10.07 -10.49
C VAL A 51 -8.50 8.75 -11.18
N ARG A 52 -7.50 8.04 -11.73
CA ARG A 52 -7.71 6.70 -12.30
C ARG A 52 -8.25 5.72 -11.27
N GLU A 53 -7.70 5.74 -10.06
CA GLU A 53 -8.19 4.87 -9.00
C GLU A 53 -9.61 5.25 -8.58
N ILE A 54 -9.95 6.54 -8.42
CA ILE A 54 -11.33 6.99 -8.16
C ILE A 54 -12.28 6.47 -9.25
N ALA A 55 -11.96 6.70 -10.53
CA ALA A 55 -12.77 6.23 -11.65
C ALA A 55 -12.98 4.72 -11.60
N ARG A 56 -11.91 3.96 -11.31
CA ARG A 56 -11.99 2.50 -11.14
C ARG A 56 -12.87 2.07 -9.96
N ARG A 57 -12.87 2.79 -8.83
CA ARG A 57 -13.74 2.47 -7.68
C ARG A 57 -15.20 2.73 -7.99
N LEU A 58 -15.48 3.77 -8.78
CA LEU A 58 -16.82 4.18 -9.16
C LEU A 58 -17.35 3.46 -10.42
N GLY A 59 -16.53 2.65 -11.08
CA GLY A 59 -16.92 1.98 -12.33
C GLY A 59 -17.10 2.94 -13.51
N VAL A 60 -16.45 4.11 -13.46
CA VAL A 60 -16.48 5.14 -14.50
C VAL A 60 -15.40 4.83 -15.54
N ASP A 61 -15.73 4.93 -16.83
CA ASP A 61 -14.72 4.80 -17.88
C ASP A 61 -13.64 5.88 -17.73
N CYS A 62 -12.38 5.48 -17.85
CA CYS A 62 -11.25 6.33 -17.50
C CYS A 62 -10.44 6.73 -18.73
N ASN A 63 -11.05 7.57 -19.57
CA ASN A 63 -10.34 8.28 -20.63
C ASN A 63 -10.01 9.71 -20.16
N ILE A 64 -8.73 9.95 -19.83
CA ILE A 64 -8.28 11.27 -19.39
C ILE A 64 -7.76 12.05 -20.60
N GLU A 65 -8.40 13.17 -20.93
CA GLU A 65 -7.98 14.08 -21.99
C GLU A 65 -7.03 15.16 -21.44
N VAL A 66 -5.94 15.41 -22.15
CA VAL A 66 -4.98 16.47 -21.82
C VAL A 66 -5.23 17.67 -22.73
N LEU A 67 -5.56 18.81 -22.14
CA LEU A 67 -5.97 20.03 -22.84
C LEU A 67 -5.14 21.24 -22.40
N PRO A 68 -4.96 22.26 -23.25
CA PRO A 68 -4.51 23.58 -22.79
C PRO A 68 -5.45 24.11 -21.70
N TRP A 69 -4.89 24.68 -20.62
CA TRP A 69 -5.65 25.14 -19.44
C TRP A 69 -6.91 25.92 -19.80
N ALA A 70 -6.80 26.91 -20.68
CA ALA A 70 -7.91 27.78 -21.06
C ALA A 70 -9.10 26.98 -21.65
N ARG A 71 -8.80 25.96 -22.46
CA ARG A 71 -9.83 25.08 -23.04
C ARG A 71 -10.44 24.17 -21.98
N GLY A 72 -9.62 23.55 -21.13
CA GLY A 72 -10.12 22.71 -20.04
C GLY A 72 -11.00 23.49 -19.05
N TYR A 73 -10.58 24.69 -18.68
CA TYR A 73 -11.32 25.58 -17.79
C TYR A 73 -12.64 26.07 -18.40
N GLN A 74 -12.66 26.37 -19.70
CA GLN A 74 -13.89 26.73 -20.40
C GLN A 74 -14.88 25.58 -20.41
N ARG A 75 -14.45 24.36 -20.77
CA ARG A 75 -15.29 23.16 -20.72
C ARG A 75 -15.84 22.90 -19.33
N LEU A 76 -14.99 22.97 -18.31
CA LEU A 76 -15.40 22.82 -16.90
C LEU A 76 -16.51 23.80 -16.50
N ARG A 77 -16.52 25.01 -17.04
CA ARG A 77 -17.55 26.03 -16.75
C ARG A 77 -18.85 25.83 -17.53
N SER A 78 -18.79 25.30 -18.75
CA SER A 78 -19.94 25.29 -19.66
C SER A 78 -20.59 23.93 -19.86
N GLU A 79 -19.89 22.83 -19.62
CA GLU A 79 -20.37 21.47 -19.86
C GLU A 79 -20.69 20.76 -18.53
N PRO A 80 -21.78 19.98 -18.43
CA PRO A 80 -22.04 19.13 -17.27
C PRO A 80 -21.08 17.94 -17.21
N ASN A 81 -20.89 17.35 -16.03
CA ASN A 81 -20.12 16.13 -15.82
C ASN A 81 -18.64 16.20 -16.26
N VAL A 82 -18.06 17.40 -16.30
CA VAL A 82 -16.62 17.60 -16.52
C VAL A 82 -15.89 17.68 -15.19
N ALA A 83 -14.79 16.93 -15.05
CA ALA A 83 -13.88 16.99 -13.91
C ALA A 83 -12.47 17.41 -14.37
N LEU A 84 -12.02 18.57 -13.90
CA LEU A 84 -10.67 19.10 -14.12
C LEU A 84 -9.84 18.98 -12.83
N PHE A 85 -8.84 18.11 -12.84
CA PHE A 85 -8.04 17.84 -11.66
C PHE A 85 -6.71 18.59 -11.64
N THR A 86 -6.10 18.65 -10.45
CA THR A 86 -4.91 19.49 -10.19
C THR A 86 -5.25 20.98 -10.26
N THR A 87 -6.47 21.33 -9.87
CA THR A 87 -6.95 22.72 -9.88
C THR A 87 -6.76 23.36 -8.52
N ALA A 88 -6.07 24.51 -8.47
CA ALA A 88 -6.00 25.32 -7.26
C ALA A 88 -7.39 25.87 -6.89
N ARG A 89 -7.83 25.59 -5.66
CA ARG A 89 -9.06 26.14 -5.08
C ARG A 89 -8.78 27.51 -4.51
N THR A 90 -9.44 28.54 -5.05
CA THR A 90 -9.25 29.94 -4.67
C THR A 90 -10.60 30.60 -4.36
N PRO A 91 -10.65 31.70 -3.58
CA PRO A 91 -11.89 32.40 -3.28
C PRO A 91 -12.68 32.80 -4.54
N GLU A 92 -11.99 33.21 -5.60
CA GLU A 92 -12.60 33.65 -6.86
C GLU A 92 -13.25 32.48 -7.63
N ARG A 93 -12.75 31.26 -7.44
CA ARG A 93 -13.24 30.04 -8.11
C ARG A 93 -14.22 29.26 -7.24
N GLU A 94 -14.30 29.56 -5.95
CA GLU A 94 -15.03 28.78 -4.95
C GLU A 94 -16.48 28.53 -5.36
N ALA A 95 -17.19 29.60 -5.76
CA ALA A 95 -18.58 29.52 -6.17
C ALA A 95 -18.80 28.84 -7.54
N LEU A 96 -17.76 28.81 -8.39
CA LEU A 96 -17.86 28.41 -9.79
C LEU A 96 -17.95 26.90 -10.00
N PHE A 97 -17.49 26.10 -9.04
CA PHE A 97 -17.36 24.65 -9.20
C PHE A 97 -17.83 23.89 -7.96
N HIS A 98 -17.93 22.58 -8.11
CA HIS A 98 -17.86 21.63 -7.01
C HIS A 98 -16.42 21.19 -6.80
N TRP A 99 -16.05 20.85 -5.56
CA TRP A 99 -14.67 20.56 -5.19
C TRP A 99 -14.57 19.20 -4.50
N VAL A 100 -13.73 18.33 -5.04
CA VAL A 100 -13.38 17.03 -4.44
C VAL A 100 -11.89 17.04 -4.08
N GLY A 101 -11.57 16.84 -2.81
CA GLY A 101 -10.21 17.01 -2.31
C GLY A 101 -10.12 17.28 -0.81
N PRO A 102 -9.01 17.89 -0.33
CA PRO A 102 -7.83 18.26 -1.12
C PRO A 102 -7.07 17.03 -1.64
N LEU A 103 -6.43 17.14 -2.81
CA LEU A 103 -5.48 16.15 -3.33
C LEU A 103 -4.11 16.37 -2.68
N TYR A 104 -3.60 17.59 -2.73
CA TYR A 104 -2.35 17.95 -2.08
C TYR A 104 -2.29 19.44 -1.78
N VAL A 105 -1.40 19.82 -0.89
CA VAL A 105 -1.07 21.23 -0.61
C VAL A 105 0.32 21.55 -1.16
N SER A 106 0.44 22.68 -1.83
CA SER A 106 1.74 23.25 -2.24
C SER A 106 1.89 24.63 -1.64
N SER A 107 3.01 24.88 -0.98
CA SER A 107 3.32 26.18 -0.43
C SER A 107 4.17 26.97 -1.41
N MET A 108 3.87 28.26 -1.60
CA MET A 108 4.83 29.20 -2.17
C MET A 108 5.64 29.78 -1.02
N ALA A 109 6.96 29.57 -1.04
CA ALA A 109 7.83 29.91 0.07
C ALA A 109 9.09 30.64 -0.41
N PHE A 110 9.61 31.49 0.46
CA PHE A 110 10.95 32.03 0.34
C PHE A 110 11.95 31.05 0.95
N TYR A 111 12.96 30.69 0.17
CA TYR A 111 14.07 29.84 0.58
C TYR A 111 15.32 30.69 0.78
N ALA A 112 16.03 30.45 1.87
CA ALA A 112 17.38 30.95 2.10
C ALA A 112 18.37 29.78 2.13
N ARG A 113 19.68 30.08 2.10
CA ARG A 113 20.68 29.08 2.49
C ARG A 113 20.46 28.67 3.96
N SER A 114 20.78 27.43 4.29
CA SER A 114 20.59 26.93 5.65
C SER A 114 21.48 27.61 6.68
N ASP A 115 22.65 28.12 6.26
CA ASP A 115 23.59 28.89 7.08
C ASP A 115 23.24 30.38 7.18
N ASP A 116 22.20 30.83 6.49
CA ASP A 116 21.80 32.23 6.51
C ASP A 116 21.11 32.56 7.84
N PRO A 117 21.64 33.50 8.64
CA PRO A 117 21.07 33.84 9.95
C PRO A 117 19.81 34.69 9.85
N ARG A 118 19.47 35.20 8.66
CA ARG A 118 18.33 36.10 8.48
C ARG A 118 17.01 35.42 8.83
N ARG A 119 16.15 36.19 9.50
CA ARG A 119 14.77 35.82 9.82
C ARG A 119 13.85 36.64 8.92
N ILE A 120 12.89 35.96 8.30
CA ILE A 120 11.88 36.55 7.42
C ILE A 120 10.54 36.17 8.04
N ASP A 121 10.06 37.02 8.94
CA ASP A 121 8.84 36.74 9.70
C ASP A 121 7.59 37.23 8.94
N SER A 122 7.78 38.18 8.02
CA SER A 122 6.73 38.73 7.17
C SER A 122 7.13 38.77 5.69
N ILE A 123 6.13 38.97 4.82
CA ILE A 123 6.38 39.25 3.41
C ILE A 123 7.10 40.60 3.20
N ASP A 124 6.88 41.57 4.08
CA ASP A 124 7.52 42.88 3.97
C ASP A 124 9.02 42.80 4.31
N ASP A 125 9.44 41.89 5.19
CA ASP A 125 10.87 41.60 5.42
C ASP A 125 11.54 41.10 4.14
N ALA A 126 10.84 40.29 3.34
CA ALA A 126 11.36 39.81 2.07
C ALA A 126 11.52 40.96 1.05
N LYS A 127 10.72 42.03 1.11
CA LYS A 127 10.93 43.21 0.25
C LYS A 127 12.22 43.97 0.58
N GLN A 128 12.74 43.82 1.81
CA GLN A 128 13.94 44.52 2.28
C GLN A 128 15.25 43.78 1.96
N VAL A 129 15.20 42.54 1.45
CA VAL A 129 16.43 41.82 1.05
C VAL A 129 16.99 42.37 -0.26
N ASN A 130 18.26 42.14 -0.54
CA ASN A 130 18.93 42.71 -1.73
C ASN A 130 18.41 42.09 -3.03
N SER A 131 18.17 40.78 -3.06
CA SER A 131 17.78 40.08 -4.29
C SER A 131 17.04 38.77 -4.05
N ILE A 132 15.93 38.58 -4.77
CA ILE A 132 15.11 37.36 -4.73
C ILE A 132 15.10 36.71 -6.10
N ALA A 133 15.68 35.52 -6.20
CA ALA A 133 15.58 34.74 -7.42
C ALA A 133 14.12 34.30 -7.69
N THR A 134 13.66 34.51 -8.92
CA THR A 134 12.33 34.12 -9.40
C THR A 134 12.42 33.50 -10.79
N TYR A 135 11.43 32.67 -11.16
CA TYR A 135 11.32 32.15 -12.52
C TYR A 135 10.55 33.15 -13.38
N LYS A 136 11.16 33.60 -14.47
CA LYS A 136 10.64 34.68 -15.28
C LYS A 136 9.27 34.34 -15.86
N ASP A 137 8.35 35.28 -15.73
CA ASP A 137 6.96 35.23 -16.20
C ASP A 137 6.11 34.11 -15.56
N ASP A 138 6.64 33.42 -14.55
CA ASP A 138 5.92 32.41 -13.78
C ASP A 138 4.86 33.04 -12.85
N SER A 139 3.84 32.25 -12.53
CA SER A 139 2.77 32.65 -11.61
C SER A 139 3.30 33.14 -10.26
N ALA A 140 4.37 32.54 -9.73
CA ALA A 140 4.98 32.95 -8.46
C ALA A 140 5.63 34.34 -8.57
N GLU A 141 6.29 34.66 -9.69
CA GLU A 141 6.88 35.97 -9.92
C GLU A 141 5.81 37.06 -10.08
N GLN A 142 4.75 36.79 -10.85
CA GLN A 142 3.65 37.74 -11.06
C GLN A 142 2.95 38.13 -9.75
N ILE A 143 2.84 37.18 -8.82
CA ILE A 143 2.34 37.46 -7.47
C ILE A 143 3.23 38.46 -6.75
N LEU A 144 4.55 38.24 -6.72
CA LEU A 144 5.47 39.19 -6.06
C LEU A 144 5.41 40.57 -6.72
N LYS A 145 5.35 40.64 -8.05
CA LYS A 145 5.15 41.90 -8.79
C LYS A 145 3.86 42.61 -8.37
N SER A 146 2.74 41.88 -8.27
CA SER A 146 1.45 42.44 -7.83
C SER A 146 1.46 42.94 -6.38
N LEU A 147 2.36 42.41 -5.54
CA LEU A 147 2.55 42.81 -4.15
C LEU A 147 3.59 43.92 -3.98
N GLY A 148 4.11 44.46 -5.08
CA GLY A 148 5.03 45.60 -5.11
C GLY A 148 6.50 45.25 -4.85
N PHE A 149 6.93 44.01 -5.09
CA PHE A 149 8.35 43.66 -5.01
C PHE A 149 9.16 44.28 -6.16
N THR A 150 10.27 44.91 -5.83
CA THR A 150 11.19 45.56 -6.80
C THR A 150 12.58 44.90 -6.84
N ASN A 151 12.87 43.99 -5.90
CA ASN A 151 14.15 43.31 -5.69
C ASN A 151 14.19 41.90 -6.32
N LEU A 152 13.58 41.71 -7.49
CA LEU A 152 13.48 40.40 -8.16
C LEU A 152 14.63 40.18 -9.15
N ASP A 153 15.40 39.11 -8.95
CA ASP A 153 16.36 38.57 -9.91
C ASP A 153 15.70 37.44 -10.72
N SER A 154 15.08 37.85 -11.82
CA SER A 154 14.30 37.01 -12.72
C SER A 154 15.21 36.20 -13.65
N SER A 155 15.03 34.87 -13.70
CA SER A 155 15.78 33.97 -14.58
C SER A 155 14.86 33.00 -15.31
N ASN A 156 15.27 32.53 -16.49
CA ASN A 156 14.58 31.48 -17.24
C ASN A 156 14.98 30.05 -16.80
N SER A 157 15.70 29.89 -15.68
CA SER A 157 16.13 28.57 -15.22
C SER A 157 15.99 28.43 -13.70
N PRO A 158 15.05 27.59 -13.22
CA PRO A 158 14.94 27.24 -11.80
C PRO A 158 16.24 26.65 -11.23
N LEU A 159 16.98 25.87 -12.04
CA LEU A 159 18.28 25.30 -11.66
C LEU A 159 19.34 26.40 -11.46
N SER A 160 19.36 27.42 -12.31
CA SER A 160 20.23 28.59 -12.12
C SER A 160 19.86 29.35 -10.84
N ASN A 161 18.57 29.55 -10.59
CA ASN A 161 18.07 30.27 -9.40
C ASN A 161 18.52 29.63 -8.09
N VAL A 162 18.40 28.31 -7.96
CA VAL A 162 18.86 27.61 -6.74
C VAL A 162 20.39 27.61 -6.62
N ARG A 163 21.15 27.58 -7.72
CA ARG A 163 22.62 27.75 -7.71
C ARG A 163 23.04 29.15 -7.29
N LYS A 164 22.34 30.18 -7.76
CA LYS A 164 22.55 31.57 -7.32
C LYS A 164 22.32 31.69 -5.81
N LEU A 165 21.25 31.08 -5.29
CA LEU A 165 20.98 31.06 -3.85
C LEU A 165 22.11 30.35 -3.08
N ALA A 166 22.48 29.13 -3.51
CA ALA A 166 23.50 28.33 -2.86
C ALA A 166 24.89 29.00 -2.86
N SER A 167 25.21 29.78 -3.89
CA SER A 167 26.46 30.57 -3.98
C SER A 167 26.39 31.95 -3.32
N GLY A 168 25.23 32.33 -2.75
CA GLY A 168 25.03 33.63 -2.13
C GLY A 168 24.92 34.82 -3.09
N ARG A 169 24.72 34.58 -4.39
CA ARG A 169 24.47 35.64 -5.38
C ARG A 169 23.09 36.27 -5.27
N VAL A 170 22.14 35.53 -4.70
CA VAL A 170 20.84 36.05 -4.29
C VAL A 170 20.61 35.70 -2.84
N ASP A 171 19.80 36.54 -2.20
CA ASP A 171 19.49 36.41 -0.79
C ASP A 171 18.39 35.37 -0.55
N LEU A 172 17.37 35.35 -1.41
CA LEU A 172 16.25 34.44 -1.32
C LEU A 172 15.94 33.82 -2.67
N TRP A 173 15.24 32.70 -2.66
CA TRP A 173 14.60 32.11 -3.83
C TRP A 173 13.13 31.88 -3.53
N PHE A 174 12.23 32.47 -4.33
CA PHE A 174 10.79 32.28 -4.17
C PHE A 174 10.30 31.17 -5.09
N PHE A 175 9.83 30.06 -4.51
CA PHE A 175 9.49 28.86 -5.27
C PHE A 175 8.46 27.95 -4.58
N HIS A 176 7.95 26.98 -5.32
CA HIS A 176 6.99 25.99 -4.84
C HIS A 176 7.66 24.90 -4.00
N SER A 177 7.12 24.65 -2.81
CA SER A 177 7.75 23.78 -1.82
C SER A 177 7.87 22.31 -2.23
N LEU A 178 6.93 21.83 -3.03
CA LEU A 178 6.90 20.43 -3.48
C LEU A 178 8.04 20.11 -4.46
N ILE A 179 8.43 21.09 -5.28
CA ILE A 179 9.40 20.90 -6.35
C ILE A 179 10.78 21.48 -6.01
N ALA A 180 10.88 22.36 -5.01
CA ALA A 180 12.15 22.94 -4.58
C ALA A 180 13.24 21.88 -4.26
N PRO A 181 12.98 20.79 -3.52
CA PRO A 181 14.01 19.77 -3.25
C PRO A 181 14.47 19.01 -4.50
N ALA A 182 13.57 18.78 -5.46
CA ALA A 182 13.90 18.10 -6.71
C ALA A 182 14.78 18.99 -7.60
N VAL A 183 14.39 20.26 -7.75
CA VAL A 183 15.17 21.26 -8.50
C VAL A 183 16.54 21.49 -7.86
N ALA A 184 16.64 21.51 -6.52
CA ALA A 184 17.92 21.60 -5.83
C ALA A 184 18.84 20.42 -6.19
N ARG A 185 18.36 19.17 -6.08
CA ARG A 185 19.14 17.97 -6.45
C ARG A 185 19.59 18.00 -7.90
N GLU A 186 18.69 18.32 -8.82
CA GLU A 186 19.01 18.42 -10.25
C GLU A 186 20.05 19.50 -10.53
N ALA A 187 20.02 20.59 -9.77
CA ALA A 187 21.00 21.65 -9.86
C ALA A 187 22.37 21.30 -9.24
N GLY A 188 22.51 20.14 -8.58
CA GLY A 188 23.71 19.75 -7.83
C GLY A 188 23.81 20.42 -6.45
N VAL A 189 22.70 20.92 -5.90
CA VAL A 189 22.62 21.53 -4.56
C VAL A 189 21.94 20.54 -3.62
N GLU A 190 22.59 20.22 -2.50
CA GLU A 190 21.99 19.39 -1.46
C GLU A 190 20.70 20.05 -0.93
N PRO A 191 19.54 19.37 -0.90
CA PRO A 191 18.29 19.98 -0.43
C PRO A 191 18.35 20.53 0.99
N ARG A 192 19.24 19.99 1.84
CA ARG A 192 19.47 20.47 3.21
C ARG A 192 20.29 21.76 3.28
N ALA A 193 20.92 22.16 2.18
CA ALA A 193 21.66 23.43 2.09
C ALA A 193 20.74 24.65 1.92
N ILE A 194 19.44 24.41 1.70
CA ILE A 194 18.41 25.46 1.65
C ILE A 194 17.31 25.15 2.66
N ARG A 195 16.69 26.20 3.21
CA ARG A 195 15.54 26.08 4.12
C ARG A 195 14.48 27.11 3.77
N ALA A 196 13.21 26.74 3.90
CA ALA A 196 12.13 27.71 3.82
C ALA A 196 12.22 28.65 5.03
N VAL A 197 12.29 29.96 4.80
CA VAL A 197 12.36 30.98 5.84
C VAL A 197 11.01 31.65 6.08
N HIS A 198 10.17 31.72 5.05
CA HIS A 198 8.82 32.27 5.14
C HIS A 198 7.91 31.57 4.13
N THR A 199 6.71 31.18 4.56
CA THR A 199 5.67 30.66 3.65
C THR A 199 4.67 31.77 3.36
N TYR A 200 4.62 32.24 2.12
CA TYR A 200 3.69 33.30 1.72
C TYR A 200 2.24 32.80 1.73
N ARG A 201 1.99 31.68 1.04
CA ARG A 201 0.65 31.08 0.99
C ARG A 201 0.70 29.59 0.72
N LYS A 202 -0.34 28.90 1.19
CA LYS A 202 -0.65 27.51 0.83
C LYS A 202 -1.71 27.49 -0.26
N ASN A 203 -1.43 26.76 -1.33
CA ASN A 203 -2.39 26.47 -2.39
C ASN A 203 -2.85 25.03 -2.23
N TYR A 204 -4.16 24.84 -2.13
CA TYR A 204 -4.76 23.52 -2.05
C TYR A 204 -5.27 23.13 -3.42
N PHE A 205 -4.83 21.96 -3.89
CA PHE A 205 -5.18 21.43 -5.20
C PHE A 205 -6.27 20.38 -5.07
N TYR A 206 -7.29 20.48 -5.92
CA TYR A 206 -8.50 19.69 -5.88
C TYR A 206 -8.82 19.12 -7.27
N ILE A 207 -9.80 18.23 -7.30
CA ILE A 207 -10.59 17.93 -8.50
C ILE A 207 -11.74 18.94 -8.51
N ALA A 208 -11.76 19.83 -9.51
CA ALA A 208 -12.87 20.72 -9.75
C ALA A 208 -13.88 20.01 -10.66
N ILE A 209 -15.14 20.01 -10.28
CA ILE A 209 -16.24 19.41 -11.04
C ILE A 209 -17.21 20.51 -11.47
N SER A 210 -17.71 20.45 -12.70
CA SER A 210 -18.69 21.39 -13.24
C SER A 210 -19.86 21.62 -12.27
N LYS A 211 -20.32 22.87 -12.15
CA LYS A 211 -21.38 23.26 -11.22
C LYS A 211 -22.75 22.64 -11.54
N THR A 212 -22.93 22.19 -12.77
CA THR A 212 -24.17 21.57 -13.25
C THR A 212 -24.19 20.05 -13.02
N THR A 213 -23.08 19.46 -12.58
CA THR A 213 -23.02 18.04 -12.20
C THR A 213 -23.88 17.79 -10.96
N ALA A 214 -24.60 16.67 -10.96
CA ALA A 214 -25.45 16.28 -9.83
C ALA A 214 -24.63 16.20 -8.52
N PRO A 215 -25.11 16.79 -7.40
CA PRO A 215 -24.42 16.74 -6.11
C PRO A 215 -24.11 15.33 -5.61
N GLU A 216 -24.90 14.33 -6.00
CA GLU A 216 -24.72 12.91 -5.69
C GLU A 216 -23.38 12.40 -6.24
N VAL A 217 -23.09 12.70 -7.51
CA VAL A 217 -21.83 12.32 -8.17
C VAL A 217 -20.63 12.95 -7.45
N VAL A 218 -20.73 14.22 -7.06
CA VAL A 218 -19.66 14.91 -6.31
C VAL A 218 -19.41 14.21 -4.96
N ARG A 219 -20.47 13.81 -4.25
CA ARG A 219 -20.36 13.08 -2.98
C ARG A 219 -19.72 11.71 -3.16
N GLU A 220 -20.05 10.99 -4.23
CA GLU A 220 -19.43 9.69 -4.55
C GLU A 220 -17.93 9.83 -4.84
N TRP A 221 -17.53 10.85 -5.60
CA TRP A 221 -16.12 11.16 -5.86
C TRP A 221 -15.34 11.51 -4.59
N GLN A 222 -15.95 12.32 -3.70
CA GLN A 222 -15.34 12.63 -2.40
C GLN A 222 -15.23 11.39 -1.53
N ALA A 223 -16.28 10.58 -1.43
CA ALA A 223 -16.27 9.34 -0.66
C ALA A 223 -15.22 8.33 -1.16
N ALA A 224 -15.05 8.22 -2.48
CA ALA A 224 -14.01 7.39 -3.09
C ALA A 224 -12.60 7.88 -2.71
N LEU A 225 -12.35 9.19 -2.78
CA LEU A 225 -11.08 9.79 -2.36
C LEU A 225 -10.82 9.58 -0.86
N ASP A 226 -11.81 9.77 -0.01
CA ASP A 226 -11.69 9.57 1.44
C ASP A 226 -11.43 8.10 1.78
N ALA A 227 -12.09 7.16 1.09
CA ALA A 227 -11.82 5.73 1.23
C ALA A 227 -10.37 5.38 0.83
N MET A 228 -9.84 5.97 -0.25
CA MET A 228 -8.45 5.79 -0.67
C MET A 228 -7.45 6.33 0.36
N LYS A 229 -7.78 7.45 1.01
CA LYS A 229 -6.95 8.03 2.08
C LYS A 229 -6.98 7.14 3.32
N ALA A 230 -8.15 6.59 3.66
CA ALA A 230 -8.30 5.68 4.80
C ALA A 230 -7.50 4.39 4.59
N ASP A 231 -7.67 3.71 3.46
CA ASP A 231 -7.11 2.37 3.22
C ASP A 231 -5.62 2.31 2.84
N GLY A 232 -4.99 3.48 2.65
CA GLY A 232 -3.57 3.62 2.31
C GLY A 232 -3.27 3.67 0.81
N THR A 233 -4.28 3.47 -0.06
CA THR A 233 -4.11 3.54 -1.53
C THR A 233 -3.66 4.92 -1.97
N PHE A 234 -4.23 5.98 -1.39
CA PHE A 234 -3.83 7.36 -1.72
C PHE A 234 -2.34 7.57 -1.42
N ARG A 235 -1.92 7.24 -0.18
CA ARG A 235 -0.52 7.34 0.24
C ARG A 235 0.40 6.54 -0.66
N TRP A 236 0.04 5.29 -0.96
CA TRP A 236 0.81 4.47 -1.89
C TRP A 236 0.93 5.18 -3.24
N LEU A 237 -0.17 5.56 -3.89
CA LEU A 237 -0.12 6.23 -5.19
C LEU A 237 0.70 7.53 -5.18
N THR A 238 0.75 8.28 -4.09
CA THR A 238 1.42 9.60 -4.08
C THR A 238 2.84 9.59 -3.52
N ARG A 239 3.27 8.55 -2.77
CA ARG A 239 4.55 8.53 -2.02
C ARG A 239 5.81 8.84 -2.83
N LYS A 240 5.79 8.54 -4.13
CA LYS A 240 6.94 8.77 -5.01
C LYS A 240 7.16 10.26 -5.30
N TRP A 241 6.11 11.07 -5.20
CA TRP A 241 6.11 12.45 -5.66
C TRP A 241 5.78 13.46 -4.57
N LEU A 242 4.92 13.08 -3.62
CA LEU A 242 4.46 13.95 -2.56
C LEU A 242 5.13 13.59 -1.22
N PRO A 243 5.74 14.56 -0.52
CA PRO A 243 6.14 14.36 0.87
C PRO A 243 4.90 14.22 1.77
N GLU A 244 5.05 13.55 2.93
CA GLU A 244 3.92 13.21 3.81
C GLU A 244 3.13 14.43 4.29
N ASP A 245 3.80 15.55 4.56
CA ASP A 245 3.22 16.81 5.01
C ASP A 245 2.40 17.53 3.92
N SER A 246 2.59 17.15 2.65
CA SER A 246 1.77 17.64 1.53
C SER A 246 0.51 16.81 1.27
N ILE A 247 0.44 15.61 1.86
CA ILE A 247 -0.72 14.72 1.78
C ILE A 247 -1.69 15.14 2.88
N MET A 248 -2.66 15.96 2.50
CA MET A 248 -3.72 16.39 3.42
C MET A 248 -4.76 15.27 3.55
N VAL A 249 -4.69 14.50 4.65
CA VAL A 249 -5.87 13.79 5.15
C VAL A 249 -6.85 14.89 5.58
N SER A 250 -8.06 14.89 5.00
CA SER A 250 -9.07 15.97 5.04
C SER A 250 -8.99 16.91 6.25
N ASP A 251 -8.92 18.22 5.98
CA ASP A 251 -8.83 19.30 6.96
C ASP A 251 -9.82 19.12 8.14
N GLY A 252 -9.28 18.86 9.33
CA GLY A 252 -9.76 19.37 10.62
C GLY A 252 -11.19 19.07 11.10
N LYS A 253 -12.04 18.33 10.37
CA LYS A 253 -13.44 18.05 10.76
C LYS A 253 -13.91 16.61 10.48
N THR A 254 -13.02 15.64 10.57
CA THR A 254 -13.42 14.23 10.69
C THR A 254 -12.77 13.63 11.94
N PRO A 255 -13.54 12.95 12.83
CA PRO A 255 -12.94 12.30 13.99
C PRO A 255 -12.07 11.13 13.52
N GLY A 256 -10.80 11.12 13.93
CA GLY A 256 -10.01 9.89 13.93
C GLY A 256 -9.23 9.59 12.64
N GLY A 257 -8.40 10.54 12.19
CA GLY A 257 -7.30 10.31 11.22
C GLY A 257 -6.24 9.31 11.71
N ARG A 258 -6.68 8.12 12.13
CA ARG A 258 -5.84 6.94 12.31
C ARG A 258 -5.82 6.21 10.97
N PRO A 259 -4.66 5.80 10.46
CA PRO A 259 -4.58 4.94 9.29
C PRO A 259 -5.49 3.72 9.50
N PHE A 260 -6.17 3.28 8.44
CA PHE A 260 -6.90 2.01 8.45
C PHE A 260 -5.96 0.92 9.00
N SER A 261 -6.40 0.29 10.09
CA SER A 261 -5.58 -0.67 10.83
C SER A 261 -6.05 -2.07 10.49
N LEU A 262 -5.27 -2.79 9.70
CA LEU A 262 -5.41 -4.25 9.58
C LEU A 262 -4.89 -4.91 10.86
N LYS A 263 -5.58 -5.93 11.37
CA LYS A 263 -5.03 -6.82 12.40
C LYS A 263 -4.27 -7.95 11.69
N ALA A 264 -2.96 -8.04 11.88
CA ALA A 264 -2.14 -9.07 11.25
C ALA A 264 -1.78 -10.19 12.23
N TYR A 265 -2.24 -11.40 11.94
CA TYR A 265 -1.94 -12.58 12.74
C TYR A 265 -1.04 -13.56 11.98
N THR A 266 -0.20 -14.25 12.74
CA THR A 266 0.60 -15.41 12.29
C THR A 266 0.73 -16.40 13.44
N GLU A 267 1.19 -17.61 13.15
CA GLU A 267 1.63 -18.57 14.16
C GLU A 267 3.16 -18.51 14.36
N ASP A 268 3.63 -19.15 15.43
CA ASP A 268 5.05 -19.41 15.63
C ASP A 268 5.49 -20.57 14.71
N TYR A 269 6.19 -20.22 13.64
CA TYR A 269 6.67 -21.13 12.59
C TYR A 269 7.98 -20.60 12.00
N PRO A 270 9.13 -20.84 12.66
CA PRO A 270 10.40 -20.37 12.15
C PRO A 270 10.81 -21.14 10.87
N PRO A 271 11.55 -20.49 9.93
CA PRO A 271 12.02 -19.11 9.98
C PRO A 271 11.00 -18.08 9.43
N SER A 272 9.74 -18.46 9.19
CA SER A 272 8.71 -17.56 8.64
C SER A 272 8.27 -16.50 9.66
N ALA A 273 7.95 -16.92 10.88
CA ALA A 273 7.55 -16.05 11.98
C ALA A 273 7.93 -16.71 13.32
N TYR A 274 8.61 -15.99 14.20
CA TYR A 274 9.02 -16.49 15.52
C TYR A 274 9.38 -15.32 16.45
N VAL A 275 9.44 -15.57 17.76
CA VAL A 275 9.88 -14.59 18.75
C VAL A 275 11.35 -14.80 19.07
N GLU A 276 12.16 -13.74 18.95
CA GLU A 276 13.56 -13.74 19.37
C GLU A 276 13.84 -12.46 20.17
N ASN A 277 14.34 -12.61 21.40
CA ASN A 277 14.61 -11.49 22.32
C ASN A 277 13.39 -10.55 22.50
N GLY A 278 12.19 -11.14 22.62
CA GLY A 278 10.94 -10.40 22.80
C GLY A 278 10.43 -9.66 21.55
N LYS A 279 11.06 -9.83 20.39
CA LYS A 279 10.63 -9.24 19.11
C LYS A 279 10.16 -10.31 18.15
N ILE A 280 9.06 -10.04 17.45
CA ILE A 280 8.57 -10.88 16.36
C ILE A 280 9.47 -10.66 15.14
N LYS A 281 10.03 -11.74 14.60
CA LYS A 281 10.92 -11.76 13.43
C LYS A 281 10.54 -12.91 12.50
N GLY A 282 11.15 -12.95 11.33
CA GLY A 282 10.98 -14.02 10.35
C GLY A 282 10.78 -13.50 8.94
N LEU A 283 10.97 -14.37 7.95
CA LEU A 283 10.85 -14.05 6.54
C LEU A 283 9.52 -13.37 6.21
N SER A 284 8.42 -14.00 6.63
CA SER A 284 7.07 -13.52 6.34
C SER A 284 6.71 -12.29 7.15
N VAL A 285 7.23 -12.19 8.37
CA VAL A 285 7.09 -10.99 9.22
C VAL A 285 7.70 -9.78 8.52
N GLU A 286 8.95 -9.88 8.03
CA GLU A 286 9.59 -8.75 7.35
C GLU A 286 8.93 -8.38 6.02
N ILE A 287 8.41 -9.38 5.28
CA ILE A 287 7.63 -9.11 4.07
C ILE A 287 6.35 -8.32 4.42
N VAL A 288 5.60 -8.77 5.42
CA VAL A 288 4.35 -8.10 5.85
C VAL A 288 4.62 -6.73 6.45
N GLN A 289 5.68 -6.57 7.25
CA GLN A 289 6.12 -5.27 7.78
C GLN A 289 6.46 -4.28 6.66
N GLU A 290 7.14 -4.73 5.61
CA GLU A 290 7.46 -3.87 4.47
C GLU A 290 6.20 -3.48 3.69
N ILE A 291 5.21 -4.37 3.55
CA ILE A 291 3.90 -4.03 2.97
C ILE A 291 3.18 -2.98 3.83
N LEU A 292 3.10 -3.18 5.15
CA LEU A 292 2.50 -2.23 6.09
C LEU A 292 3.19 -0.86 6.01
N ARG A 293 4.52 -0.83 6.00
CA ARG A 293 5.31 0.39 5.85
C ARG A 293 5.01 1.12 4.54
N ARG A 294 4.98 0.41 3.40
CA ARG A 294 4.70 0.99 2.07
C ARG A 294 3.28 1.52 1.92
N THR A 295 2.33 0.95 2.66
CA THR A 295 0.94 1.39 2.70
C THR A 295 0.67 2.43 3.79
N GLY A 296 1.65 2.72 4.66
CA GLY A 296 1.53 3.62 5.81
C GLY A 296 0.58 3.12 6.89
N GLN A 297 0.41 1.81 6.99
CA GLN A 297 -0.35 1.17 8.05
C GLN A 297 0.56 0.87 9.24
N PRO A 298 0.04 0.87 10.48
CA PRO A 298 0.83 0.56 11.67
C PRO A 298 1.24 -0.93 11.66
N ASP A 299 2.36 -1.24 12.33
CA ASP A 299 2.72 -2.62 12.60
C ASP A 299 1.79 -3.19 13.70
N THR A 300 0.92 -4.13 13.32
CA THR A 300 -0.06 -4.79 14.19
C THR A 300 0.19 -6.29 14.34
N ILE A 301 1.34 -6.77 13.86
CA ILE A 301 1.63 -8.20 13.79
C ILE A 301 1.60 -8.83 15.19
N THR A 302 0.84 -9.90 15.33
CA THR A 302 0.72 -10.67 16.57
C THR A 302 0.86 -12.17 16.27
N ILE A 303 1.70 -12.85 17.05
CA ILE A 303 1.77 -14.32 17.06
C ILE A 303 0.64 -14.87 17.95
N VAL A 304 -0.15 -15.79 17.40
CA VAL A 304 -1.25 -16.48 18.09
C VAL A 304 -1.22 -17.98 17.75
N PRO A 305 -1.84 -18.85 18.58
CA PRO A 305 -2.07 -20.23 18.17
C PRO A 305 -2.78 -20.29 16.81
N TRP A 306 -2.37 -21.19 15.92
CA TRP A 306 -2.87 -21.26 14.54
C TRP A 306 -4.40 -21.27 14.46
N ALA A 307 -5.04 -22.15 15.24
CA ALA A 307 -6.49 -22.27 15.28
C ALA A 307 -7.19 -20.95 15.66
N ARG A 308 -6.60 -20.17 16.58
CA ARG A 308 -7.11 -18.85 16.95
C ARG A 308 -6.97 -17.86 15.81
N GLY A 309 -5.80 -17.80 15.17
CA GLY A 309 -5.57 -16.94 14.01
C GLY A 309 -6.54 -17.24 12.87
N TYR A 310 -6.78 -18.53 12.60
CA TYR A 310 -7.73 -19.01 11.59
C TYR A 310 -9.17 -18.58 11.88
N GLN A 311 -9.63 -18.69 13.12
CA GLN A 311 -10.98 -18.22 13.50
C GLN A 311 -11.11 -16.69 13.38
N LEU A 312 -10.10 -15.94 13.84
CA LEU A 312 -10.12 -14.47 13.79
C LEU A 312 -10.23 -13.95 12.34
N VAL A 313 -9.50 -14.54 11.39
CA VAL A 313 -9.59 -14.11 9.98
C VAL A 313 -10.93 -14.48 9.32
N LEU A 314 -11.65 -15.49 9.82
CA LEU A 314 -12.99 -15.83 9.36
C LEU A 314 -14.07 -14.90 9.92
N SER A 315 -13.94 -14.48 11.18
CA SER A 315 -14.96 -13.71 11.90
C SER A 315 -14.80 -12.20 11.78
N ASP A 316 -13.57 -11.70 11.88
CA ASP A 316 -13.32 -10.27 12.05
C ASP A 316 -13.09 -9.59 10.71
N ALA A 317 -13.70 -8.43 10.52
CA ALA A 317 -13.36 -7.56 9.40
C ALA A 317 -11.92 -7.04 9.53
N ASN A 318 -11.29 -6.72 8.40
CA ASN A 318 -9.97 -6.08 8.34
C ASN A 318 -8.89 -6.86 9.10
N THR A 319 -8.97 -8.18 9.01
CA THR A 319 -8.06 -9.11 9.67
C THR A 319 -7.38 -9.97 8.63
N VAL A 320 -6.08 -10.22 8.83
CA VAL A 320 -5.28 -11.09 7.98
C VAL A 320 -4.61 -12.19 8.79
N LEU A 321 -4.51 -13.37 8.21
CA LEU A 321 -3.67 -14.47 8.69
C LEU A 321 -2.63 -14.76 7.61
N PHE A 322 -1.34 -14.58 7.91
CA PHE A 322 -0.30 -14.82 6.92
C PHE A 322 0.50 -16.09 7.19
N SER A 323 1.36 -16.43 6.22
CA SER A 323 2.06 -17.73 6.14
C SER A 323 1.13 -18.93 6.04
N THR A 324 -0.08 -18.74 5.49
CA THR A 324 -1.07 -19.81 5.34
C THR A 324 -0.95 -20.49 4.00
N THR A 325 -0.93 -21.83 3.98
CA THR A 325 -1.03 -22.61 2.75
C THR A 325 -2.42 -22.43 2.12
N ARG A 326 -2.45 -22.03 0.84
CA ARG A 326 -3.69 -21.93 0.05
C ARG A 326 -4.10 -23.32 -0.42
N LEU A 327 -5.24 -23.80 0.06
CA LEU A 327 -5.78 -25.13 -0.21
C LEU A 327 -7.15 -25.01 -0.89
N PRO A 328 -7.55 -25.97 -1.75
CA PRO A 328 -8.84 -25.92 -2.44
C PRO A 328 -10.03 -25.68 -1.49
N GLN A 329 -10.08 -26.40 -0.36
CA GLN A 329 -11.15 -26.26 0.63
C GLN A 329 -11.16 -24.92 1.40
N ARG A 330 -10.11 -24.09 1.25
CA ARG A 330 -10.01 -22.75 1.86
C ARG A 330 -10.16 -21.63 0.84
N GLU A 331 -10.26 -21.96 -0.45
CA GLU A 331 -10.20 -21.00 -1.54
C GLU A 331 -11.27 -19.92 -1.40
N ASP A 332 -12.51 -20.34 -1.17
CA ASP A 332 -13.68 -19.46 -1.07
C ASP A 332 -13.82 -18.80 0.31
N LEU A 333 -13.03 -19.19 1.30
CA LEU A 333 -13.11 -18.65 2.66
C LEU A 333 -12.37 -17.31 2.82
N PHE A 334 -11.40 -17.02 1.94
CA PHE A 334 -10.52 -15.87 2.09
C PHE A 334 -10.34 -15.11 0.78
N PHE A 335 -9.85 -13.87 0.87
CA PHE A 335 -9.10 -13.28 -0.23
C PHE A 335 -7.61 -13.59 -0.03
N TRP A 336 -6.86 -13.76 -1.12
CA TRP A 336 -5.47 -14.21 -1.06
C TRP A 336 -4.53 -13.16 -1.62
N VAL A 337 -3.48 -12.83 -0.88
CA VAL A 337 -2.33 -12.05 -1.35
C VAL A 337 -1.08 -12.89 -1.25
N GLY A 338 -0.30 -12.96 -2.33
CA GLY A 338 0.93 -13.75 -2.34
C GLY A 338 1.36 -14.21 -3.73
N PRO A 339 2.19 -15.28 -3.81
CA PRO A 339 2.75 -16.02 -2.68
C PRO A 339 3.82 -15.21 -1.92
N LEU A 340 3.97 -15.50 -0.63
CA LEU A 340 5.05 -15.00 0.24
C LEU A 340 6.32 -15.82 0.07
N TYR A 341 6.19 -17.13 0.09
CA TYR A 341 7.28 -18.09 -0.10
C TYR A 341 6.67 -19.43 -0.55
N ARG A 342 7.54 -20.33 -1.01
CA ARG A 342 7.22 -21.72 -1.31
C ARG A 342 7.90 -22.62 -0.30
N GLN A 343 7.33 -23.79 -0.08
CA GLN A 343 7.95 -24.85 0.71
C GLN A 343 7.62 -26.20 0.07
N ARG A 344 8.54 -27.15 0.21
CA ARG A 344 8.36 -28.53 -0.21
C ARG A 344 8.20 -29.41 1.02
N TRP A 345 7.05 -30.07 1.10
CA TRP A 345 6.73 -31.04 2.13
C TRP A 345 7.38 -32.37 1.84
N GLY A 346 7.90 -33.00 2.89
CA GLY A 346 8.53 -34.30 2.78
C GLY A 346 8.49 -35.07 4.08
N PHE A 347 8.70 -36.37 3.94
CA PHE A 347 9.01 -37.26 5.05
C PHE A 347 10.51 -37.23 5.30
N TYR A 348 10.88 -36.99 6.55
CA TYR A 348 12.27 -36.98 7.00
C TYR A 348 12.51 -38.16 7.94
N ARG A 349 13.67 -38.78 7.82
CA ARG A 349 14.10 -39.89 8.66
C ARG A 349 15.37 -39.52 9.41
N TRP A 350 15.63 -40.22 10.51
CA TRP A 350 16.94 -40.14 11.14
C TRP A 350 17.98 -40.81 10.26
N LYS A 351 19.13 -40.16 10.03
CA LYS A 351 20.25 -40.73 9.29
C LYS A 351 20.73 -42.03 9.96
N GLY A 352 20.80 -43.09 9.17
CA GLY A 352 21.16 -44.44 9.66
C GLY A 352 20.01 -45.28 10.22
N SER A 353 18.77 -44.77 10.25
CA SER A 353 17.60 -45.54 10.71
C SER A 353 17.22 -46.74 9.84
N GLY A 354 17.70 -46.79 8.59
CA GLY A 354 17.35 -47.84 7.62
C GLY A 354 15.95 -47.71 7.02
N VAL A 355 15.09 -46.81 7.51
CA VAL A 355 13.75 -46.55 6.98
C VAL A 355 13.84 -46.00 5.57
N SER A 356 13.23 -46.64 4.58
CA SER A 356 13.23 -46.20 3.18
C SER A 356 11.81 -46.11 2.65
N VAL A 357 11.51 -45.01 1.96
CA VAL A 357 10.18 -44.71 1.43
C VAL A 357 10.35 -44.11 0.04
N ALA A 358 9.85 -44.78 -0.98
CA ALA A 358 9.97 -44.34 -2.37
C ALA A 358 8.76 -43.51 -2.86
N ASP A 359 7.62 -43.64 -2.16
CA ASP A 359 6.35 -43.01 -2.53
C ASP A 359 5.41 -42.88 -1.32
N MET A 360 4.21 -42.36 -1.57
CA MET A 360 3.17 -42.19 -0.56
C MET A 360 2.60 -43.51 -0.01
N GLU A 361 2.64 -44.60 -0.78
CA GLU A 361 2.13 -45.90 -0.37
C GLU A 361 3.09 -46.58 0.62
N ALA A 362 4.38 -46.56 0.31
CA ALA A 362 5.43 -46.99 1.23
C ALA A 362 5.37 -46.20 2.54
N ALA A 363 5.07 -44.88 2.49
CA ALA A 363 4.91 -44.06 3.69
C ALA A 363 3.71 -44.51 4.54
N ARG A 364 2.57 -44.87 3.94
CA ARG A 364 1.40 -45.40 4.67
C ARG A 364 1.70 -46.70 5.39
N ASN A 365 2.64 -47.50 4.89
CA ASN A 365 3.02 -48.79 5.48
C ASN A 365 4.08 -48.67 6.59
N VAL A 366 4.59 -47.46 6.88
CA VAL A 366 5.47 -47.22 8.02
C VAL A 366 4.67 -47.23 9.33
N ALA A 367 5.28 -47.62 10.45
CA ALA A 367 4.54 -47.79 11.69
C ALA A 367 4.06 -46.46 12.29
N ARG A 368 4.93 -45.42 12.34
CA ARG A 368 4.62 -44.15 13.02
C ARG A 368 5.20 -42.95 12.29
N ILE A 369 4.34 -41.99 11.95
CA ILE A 369 4.73 -40.73 11.30
C ILE A 369 4.44 -39.55 12.23
N GLY A 370 5.47 -38.87 12.71
CA GLY A 370 5.33 -37.65 13.51
C GLY A 370 4.73 -36.50 12.69
N THR A 371 3.73 -35.81 13.23
CA THR A 371 3.06 -34.65 12.61
C THR A 371 2.84 -33.53 13.63
N TYR A 372 2.45 -32.33 13.16
CA TYR A 372 2.04 -31.22 14.04
C TYR A 372 0.52 -31.12 14.05
N HIS A 373 -0.08 -31.04 15.24
CA HIS A 373 -1.52 -31.16 15.41
C HIS A 373 -2.29 -30.09 14.60
N GLN A 374 -3.24 -30.54 13.78
CA GLN A 374 -4.13 -29.73 12.92
C GLN A 374 -3.44 -28.87 11.85
N ASP A 375 -2.13 -29.06 11.63
CA ASP A 375 -1.42 -28.31 10.61
C ASP A 375 -1.83 -28.74 9.18
N ALA A 376 -1.45 -27.93 8.19
CA ALA A 376 -1.82 -28.20 6.79
C ALA A 376 -1.27 -29.54 6.27
N LYS A 377 -0.12 -30.00 6.78
CA LYS A 377 0.53 -31.26 6.36
C LYS A 377 -0.24 -32.46 6.90
N MET A 378 -0.63 -32.44 8.18
CA MET A 378 -1.48 -33.45 8.79
C MET A 378 -2.84 -33.54 8.07
N GLN A 379 -3.51 -32.41 7.84
CA GLN A 379 -4.79 -32.39 7.12
C GLN A 379 -4.68 -32.98 5.71
N TYR A 380 -3.58 -32.66 5.01
CA TYR A 380 -3.32 -33.24 3.69
C TYR A 380 -3.14 -34.76 3.76
N LEU A 381 -2.31 -35.27 4.67
CA LEU A 381 -2.07 -36.71 4.80
C LEU A 381 -3.33 -37.49 5.21
N LEU A 382 -4.15 -36.95 6.12
CA LEU A 382 -5.45 -37.52 6.45
C LEU A 382 -6.37 -37.62 5.22
N ALA A 383 -6.42 -36.56 4.40
CA ALA A 383 -7.19 -36.59 3.15
C ALA A 383 -6.63 -37.57 2.11
N GLN A 384 -5.36 -37.96 2.23
CA GLN A 384 -4.70 -39.01 1.42
C GLN A 384 -4.80 -40.41 2.05
N GLY A 385 -5.59 -40.58 3.12
CA GLY A 385 -5.87 -41.86 3.76
C GLY A 385 -4.79 -42.39 4.69
N PHE A 386 -3.94 -41.52 5.27
CA PHE A 386 -2.98 -41.92 6.30
C PHE A 386 -3.69 -42.08 7.66
N ASP A 387 -3.43 -43.18 8.34
CA ASP A 387 -3.93 -43.51 9.69
C ASP A 387 -2.81 -43.74 10.72
N ASN A 388 -1.55 -43.79 10.28
CA ASN A 388 -0.34 -43.99 11.07
C ASN A 388 0.30 -42.68 11.60
N LEU A 389 -0.50 -41.62 11.77
CA LEU A 389 -0.01 -40.30 12.19
C LEU A 389 0.06 -40.15 13.71
N VAL A 390 1.18 -39.64 14.21
CA VAL A 390 1.44 -39.34 15.63
C VAL A 390 1.55 -37.81 15.80
N PRO A 391 0.44 -37.10 16.10
CA PRO A 391 0.45 -35.65 16.22
C PRO A 391 1.08 -35.18 17.53
N THR A 392 1.87 -34.11 17.47
CA THR A 392 2.37 -33.39 18.65
C THR A 392 1.85 -31.95 18.69
N ASN A 393 1.79 -31.38 19.90
CA ASN A 393 1.41 -29.97 20.12
C ASN A 393 2.60 -29.01 20.10
N ILE A 394 3.83 -29.53 20.01
CA ILE A 394 5.06 -28.75 19.94
C ILE A 394 5.92 -29.39 18.84
N ASN A 395 5.91 -28.82 17.63
CA ASN A 395 6.48 -29.49 16.45
C ASN A 395 7.96 -29.91 16.62
N ILE A 396 8.75 -29.12 17.35
CA ILE A 396 10.17 -29.42 17.61
C ILE A 396 10.39 -30.75 18.36
N THR A 397 9.42 -31.25 19.12
CA THR A 397 9.58 -32.52 19.85
C THR A 397 9.67 -33.72 18.90
N ASN A 398 9.20 -33.59 17.66
CA ASN A 398 9.36 -34.63 16.65
C ASN A 398 10.83 -34.96 16.37
N VAL A 399 11.77 -34.01 16.54
CA VAL A 399 13.21 -34.28 16.38
C VAL A 399 13.68 -35.34 17.39
N ALA A 400 13.31 -35.17 18.67
CA ALA A 400 13.67 -36.13 19.72
C ALA A 400 12.91 -37.46 19.57
N HIS A 401 11.67 -37.45 19.08
CA HIS A 401 10.96 -38.69 18.78
C HIS A 401 11.60 -39.46 17.65
N LEU A 402 12.10 -38.78 16.61
CA LEU A 402 12.79 -39.40 15.48
C LEU A 402 14.15 -39.96 15.90
N GLU A 403 14.92 -39.21 16.70
CA GLU A 403 16.19 -39.65 17.27
C GLU A 403 16.06 -40.93 18.11
N ARG A 404 15.03 -41.00 18.95
CA ARG A 404 14.79 -42.13 19.87
C ARG A 404 14.08 -43.32 19.21
N GLY A 405 13.72 -43.23 17.93
CA GLY A 405 12.92 -44.25 17.25
C GLY A 405 11.49 -44.37 17.78
N ASN A 406 10.94 -43.31 18.37
CA ASN A 406 9.53 -43.23 18.77
C ASN A 406 8.60 -42.96 17.57
N ILE A 407 9.16 -42.42 16.49
CA ILE A 407 8.55 -42.30 15.16
C ILE A 407 9.60 -42.73 14.14
N ASP A 408 9.16 -43.22 12.99
CA ASP A 408 10.03 -43.70 11.93
C ASP A 408 10.27 -42.62 10.87
N LEU A 409 9.24 -41.77 10.65
CA LEU A 409 9.29 -40.60 9.79
C LEU A 409 8.75 -39.38 10.54
N TRP A 410 9.26 -38.21 10.19
CA TRP A 410 8.70 -36.92 10.57
C TRP A 410 8.26 -36.16 9.31
N VAL A 411 7.02 -35.66 9.31
CA VAL A 411 6.51 -34.82 8.23
C VAL A 411 6.89 -33.37 8.52
N SER A 412 7.74 -32.81 7.66
CA SER A 412 8.23 -31.43 7.77
C SER A 412 8.37 -30.79 6.40
N SER A 413 9.07 -29.65 6.32
CA SER A 413 9.36 -28.97 5.05
C SER A 413 10.82 -28.54 4.95
N ASP A 414 11.31 -28.43 3.72
CA ASP A 414 12.61 -27.83 3.43
C ASP A 414 12.79 -26.41 3.97
N PHE A 415 11.68 -25.72 4.23
CA PHE A 415 11.67 -24.36 4.74
C PHE A 415 11.98 -24.25 6.24
N ASN A 416 11.50 -25.18 7.06
CA ASN A 416 11.60 -25.09 8.53
C ASN A 416 12.53 -26.14 9.17
N LEU A 417 12.85 -27.23 8.45
CA LEU A 417 13.62 -28.36 8.97
C LEU A 417 14.93 -27.94 9.65
N ASP A 418 15.77 -27.18 8.93
CA ASP A 418 17.08 -26.75 9.42
C ASP A 418 16.99 -25.93 10.70
N HIS A 419 16.00 -25.04 10.79
CA HIS A 419 15.82 -24.21 11.97
C HIS A 419 15.41 -25.07 13.17
N LEU A 420 14.42 -25.95 12.99
CA LEU A 420 13.94 -26.83 14.05
C LEU A 420 15.02 -27.81 14.52
N ALA A 421 15.84 -28.34 13.60
CA ALA A 421 16.98 -29.19 13.94
C ALA A 421 17.98 -28.44 14.83
N ARG A 422 18.43 -27.24 14.41
CA ARG A 422 19.38 -26.43 15.17
C ARG A 422 18.81 -26.00 16.52
N GLN A 423 17.54 -25.63 16.57
CA GLN A 423 16.85 -25.27 17.80
C GLN A 423 16.76 -26.47 18.77
N ALA A 424 16.67 -27.70 18.25
CA ALA A 424 16.71 -28.93 19.03
C ALA A 424 18.14 -29.38 19.41
N GLY A 425 19.18 -28.62 19.03
CA GLY A 425 20.58 -28.99 19.25
C GLY A 425 21.09 -30.09 18.32
N VAL A 426 20.37 -30.38 17.23
CA VAL A 426 20.69 -31.42 16.24
C VAL A 426 21.21 -30.78 14.96
N SER A 427 22.25 -31.37 14.35
CA SER A 427 22.71 -30.94 13.02
C SER A 427 21.62 -31.23 11.98
N PRO A 428 21.25 -30.28 11.10
CA PRO A 428 20.30 -30.54 10.01
C PRO A 428 20.67 -31.75 9.15
N ASP A 429 21.96 -32.03 8.96
CA ASP A 429 22.47 -33.18 8.19
C ASP A 429 22.10 -34.55 8.78
N GLN A 430 21.61 -34.57 10.02
CA GLN A 430 21.12 -35.77 10.69
C GLN A 430 19.69 -36.15 10.24
N LEU A 431 18.97 -35.20 9.65
CA LEU A 431 17.59 -35.39 9.17
C LEU A 431 17.60 -35.53 7.65
N GLU A 432 17.46 -36.76 7.16
CA GLU A 432 17.48 -37.03 5.73
C GLU A 432 16.07 -36.99 5.14
N LEU A 433 15.89 -36.29 4.02
CA LEU A 433 14.67 -36.38 3.23
C LEU A 433 14.54 -37.80 2.66
N ALA A 434 13.50 -38.53 3.09
CA ALA A 434 13.17 -39.83 2.54
C ALA A 434 12.37 -39.69 1.24
N TYR A 435 11.32 -38.87 1.25
CA TYR A 435 10.46 -38.64 0.09
C TYR A 435 9.79 -37.26 0.16
N ALA A 436 9.88 -36.49 -0.92
CA ALA A 436 9.15 -35.23 -1.09
C ALA A 436 7.87 -35.47 -1.87
N PHE A 437 6.74 -34.98 -1.37
CA PHE A 437 5.43 -35.35 -1.91
C PHE A 437 4.53 -34.17 -2.29
N HIS A 438 4.87 -32.95 -1.89
CA HIS A 438 4.07 -31.78 -2.25
C HIS A 438 4.89 -30.50 -2.22
N THR A 439 4.82 -29.67 -3.26
CA THR A 439 5.29 -28.28 -3.21
C THR A 439 4.08 -27.37 -3.03
N VAL A 440 4.10 -26.52 -2.01
CA VAL A 440 3.03 -25.57 -1.73
C VAL A 440 3.58 -24.15 -1.67
N ARG A 441 2.67 -23.18 -1.71
CA ARG A 441 2.96 -21.77 -1.52
C ARG A 441 2.17 -21.24 -0.34
N ASN A 442 2.79 -20.33 0.40
CA ASN A 442 2.19 -19.68 1.55
C ASN A 442 1.77 -18.26 1.16
N TYR A 443 0.62 -17.84 1.67
CA TYR A 443 -0.04 -16.60 1.30
C TYR A 443 -0.48 -15.84 2.56
N ILE A 444 -0.92 -14.61 2.35
CA ILE A 444 -1.69 -13.82 3.29
C ILE A 444 -3.16 -14.08 2.97
N ALA A 445 -3.88 -14.68 3.91
CA ALA A 445 -5.32 -14.83 3.87
C ALA A 445 -5.98 -13.60 4.49
N PHE A 446 -6.92 -13.01 3.78
CA PHE A 446 -7.72 -11.86 4.20
C PHE A 446 -9.14 -12.29 4.49
N SER A 447 -9.71 -11.72 5.56
CA SER A 447 -11.15 -11.80 5.83
C SER A 447 -11.96 -11.31 4.63
N LYS A 448 -13.05 -12.02 4.28
CA LYS A 448 -14.00 -11.61 3.22
C LYS A 448 -14.71 -10.30 3.52
N ALA A 449 -14.74 -9.87 4.79
CA ALA A 449 -15.25 -8.57 5.19
C ALA A 449 -14.23 -7.43 4.98
N THR A 450 -13.02 -7.72 4.51
CA THR A 450 -12.05 -6.69 4.11
C THR A 450 -12.41 -6.16 2.73
N SER A 451 -12.35 -4.84 2.55
CA SER A 451 -12.49 -4.20 1.24
C SER A 451 -11.56 -4.84 0.19
N PRO A 452 -12.06 -5.26 -0.99
CA PRO A 452 -11.23 -5.77 -2.09
C PRO A 452 -10.16 -4.78 -2.57
N HIS A 453 -10.33 -3.48 -2.30
CA HIS A 453 -9.32 -2.46 -2.63
C HIS A 453 -8.05 -2.64 -1.79
N VAL A 454 -8.18 -2.96 -0.50
CA VAL A 454 -7.06 -3.23 0.40
C VAL A 454 -6.30 -4.47 -0.06
N VAL A 455 -7.03 -5.54 -0.42
CA VAL A 455 -6.43 -6.79 -0.93
C VAL A 455 -5.61 -6.53 -2.19
N ARG A 456 -6.18 -5.81 -3.16
CA ARG A 456 -5.46 -5.42 -4.39
C ARG A 456 -4.25 -4.53 -4.11
N LEU A 457 -4.36 -3.60 -3.17
CA LEU A 457 -3.25 -2.76 -2.76
C LEU A 457 -2.10 -3.60 -2.21
N TRP A 458 -2.38 -4.53 -1.29
CA TRP A 458 -1.36 -5.42 -0.72
C TRP A 458 -0.71 -6.32 -1.79
N GLN A 459 -1.48 -6.84 -2.75
CA GLN A 459 -0.92 -7.58 -3.88
C GLN A 459 -0.02 -6.69 -4.74
N ALA A 460 -0.45 -5.47 -5.09
CA ALA A 460 0.33 -4.55 -5.90
C ALA A 460 1.65 -4.16 -5.22
N VAL A 461 1.61 -3.94 -3.89
CA VAL A 461 2.80 -3.64 -3.09
C VAL A 461 3.75 -4.83 -3.06
N LEU A 462 3.24 -6.06 -2.91
CA LEU A 462 4.07 -7.26 -2.94
C LEU A 462 4.74 -7.46 -4.31
N GLU A 463 4.02 -7.24 -5.42
CA GLU A 463 4.60 -7.31 -6.76
C GLU A 463 5.66 -6.22 -7.00
N GLU A 464 5.43 -5.01 -6.48
CA GLU A 464 6.44 -3.96 -6.48
C GLU A 464 7.70 -4.36 -5.71
N MET A 465 7.56 -4.99 -4.54
CA MET A 465 8.69 -5.49 -3.76
C MET A 465 9.49 -6.57 -4.50
N LYS A 466 8.81 -7.42 -5.27
CA LYS A 466 9.45 -8.42 -6.14
C LYS A 466 10.21 -7.75 -7.29
N SER A 467 9.62 -6.71 -7.89
CA SER A 467 10.21 -5.97 -9.00
C SER A 467 11.43 -5.14 -8.58
N ASP A 468 11.35 -4.41 -7.47
CA ASP A 468 12.42 -3.52 -7.00
C ASP A 468 13.55 -4.23 -6.22
N GLY A 469 13.42 -5.54 -6.02
CA GLY A 469 14.42 -6.38 -5.35
C GLY A 469 14.42 -6.31 -3.82
N SER A 470 13.56 -5.52 -3.19
CA SER A 470 13.40 -5.52 -1.73
C SER A 470 12.95 -6.88 -1.20
N TYR A 471 12.02 -7.56 -1.87
CA TYR A 471 11.61 -8.92 -1.52
C TYR A 471 12.80 -9.89 -1.52
N ARG A 472 13.62 -9.87 -2.59
CA ARG A 472 14.84 -10.72 -2.68
C ARG A 472 15.84 -10.41 -1.58
N ARG A 473 15.98 -9.14 -1.19
CA ARG A 473 16.85 -8.72 -0.07
C ARG A 473 16.39 -9.32 1.25
N ILE A 474 15.08 -9.31 1.51
CA ILE A 474 14.50 -9.94 2.70
C ILE A 474 14.74 -11.45 2.64
N CYS A 475 14.46 -12.11 1.51
CA CYS A 475 14.70 -13.55 1.31
C CYS A 475 16.14 -13.97 1.64
N LYS A 476 17.13 -13.22 1.13
CA LYS A 476 18.55 -13.49 1.34
C LYS A 476 18.95 -13.49 2.83
N LYS A 477 18.33 -12.64 3.65
CA LYS A 477 18.59 -12.58 5.10
C LYS A 477 18.25 -13.89 5.82
N TYR A 478 17.30 -14.64 5.26
CA TYR A 478 16.79 -15.89 5.82
C TYR A 478 17.30 -17.12 5.06
N ASN A 479 18.37 -16.99 4.26
CA ASN A 479 18.89 -18.05 3.38
C ASN A 479 17.81 -18.69 2.48
N TYR A 480 16.75 -17.96 2.16
CA TYR A 480 15.67 -18.44 1.33
C TYR A 480 15.88 -17.99 -0.12
N SER A 481 15.78 -18.94 -1.06
CA SER A 481 15.79 -18.64 -2.50
C SER A 481 14.35 -18.67 -3.05
N PRO A 482 13.86 -17.55 -3.60
CA PRO A 482 12.50 -17.47 -4.12
C PRO A 482 12.32 -18.09 -5.53
N GLU A 483 13.42 -18.43 -6.22
CA GLU A 483 13.45 -18.93 -7.62
C GLU A 483 12.97 -20.37 -7.76
#